data_AF-A0A2S5LG35-F1
#
_entry.id   AF-A0A2S5LG35-F1
#
_cell.length_a   1.000
_cell.length_b   1.000
_cell.length_c   1.000
_cell.angle_alpha   90.00
_cell.angle_beta   90.00
_cell.angle_gamma   90.00
#
_symmetry.space_group_name_H-M   'P 1'
#
loop_
_entity.id
_entity.type
_entity.pdbx_description
1 polymer ?
#
loop_
_entity_poly.entity_id
_entity_poly.type
_entity_poly.pdbx_seq_one_letter_code
_entity_poly.pdbx_strand_id
1 'polypeptide(L)'
;MKHLLNSIVIVFMTTLLTPLLHAADTNLTGKNAFVEEIQEDEFLSPDVAFKLNLTAIDAQNLNANFKVVPGYYLYKERIKFVIKDASTGKIDEINLPAGDIKDDPNFGKQEVYHHEFDAKIVLSTTNINTASNPVIHATYQGCSEKGLCYAPVTKVIEIALPDSGNNASTSVVASSDDDKTTQALKGGNLWLIIGVFFVAGLLLSFTPCVLPMIPILSSIIVGSQNKQSSQAKSGKACKLHSFGLSVAYVLGMALSYTLAGIAAGLSGNLLSQSLQNAWVLGATALVFVALAFSMFGFYELKLPAVIENKILGASQKLKGGEFLGVFIMGVLSALIVSPCVAAPLAGALIYIGQTHNVLLGGVGLFALAIGMGVPLLLIGASAGSLLPKAGSWMTVVRNFFGVLMLAMAAYLVWPVLPSAITQPVNKLLGASAEHNLPFARVKSVAELDAAIAAANGKTVMLDFYADWCVACKEMEKFTFSDSTIQAELKDTVLLQVDVTENNDDDQALLKRFGLFGPPGIIFFDATGNEIKPKVIGYKNVAQFTQILNKVNAQ
;
A
#
# COMPACT_ATOMS: atom_id res chain seq x y z
N MET A 1 -43.37 19.55 -7.20
CA MET A 1 -42.58 18.39 -6.72
C MET A 1 -41.54 17.89 -7.73
N LYS A 2 -41.90 17.58 -8.99
CA LYS A 2 -40.92 17.12 -10.01
C LYS A 2 -39.80 18.12 -10.33
N HIS A 3 -40.12 19.41 -10.46
CA HIS A 3 -39.09 20.46 -10.68
C HIS A 3 -38.19 20.67 -9.46
N LEU A 4 -38.74 20.52 -8.26
CA LEU A 4 -38.01 20.66 -7.00
C LEU A 4 -37.01 19.52 -6.81
N LEU A 5 -37.41 18.29 -7.18
CA LEU A 5 -36.52 17.12 -7.16
C LEU A 5 -35.42 17.21 -8.24
N ASN A 6 -35.75 17.72 -9.43
CA ASN A 6 -34.76 17.89 -10.51
C ASN A 6 -33.76 19.01 -10.18
N SER A 7 -34.21 20.09 -9.55
CA SER A 7 -33.32 21.15 -9.04
C SER A 7 -32.46 20.65 -7.87
N ILE A 8 -32.98 19.81 -6.97
CA ILE A 8 -32.18 19.20 -5.91
C ILE A 8 -31.12 18.25 -6.47
N VAL A 9 -31.45 17.44 -7.48
CA VAL A 9 -30.48 16.54 -8.13
C VAL A 9 -29.43 17.33 -8.90
N ILE A 10 -29.80 18.41 -9.59
CA ILE A 10 -28.86 19.29 -10.29
C ILE A 10 -27.96 20.03 -9.30
N VAL A 11 -28.50 20.52 -8.18
CA VAL A 11 -27.72 21.18 -7.12
C VAL A 11 -26.80 20.19 -6.42
N PHE A 12 -27.25 18.96 -6.16
CA PHE A 12 -26.41 17.91 -5.58
C PHE A 12 -25.32 17.44 -6.55
N MET A 13 -25.62 17.42 -7.86
CA MET A 13 -24.65 17.10 -8.91
C MET A 13 -23.63 18.24 -9.10
N THR A 14 -24.03 19.50 -8.99
CA THR A 14 -23.09 20.64 -9.04
C THR A 14 -22.26 20.77 -7.76
N THR A 15 -22.80 20.43 -6.59
CA THR A 15 -22.03 20.42 -5.33
C THR A 15 -21.11 19.21 -5.16
N LEU A 16 -21.38 18.08 -5.84
CA LEU A 16 -20.44 16.94 -5.91
C LEU A 16 -19.39 17.09 -7.02
N LEU A 17 -19.63 17.88 -8.06
CA LEU A 17 -18.63 18.17 -9.10
C LEU A 17 -17.63 19.27 -8.70
N THR A 18 -18.02 20.23 -7.86
CA THR A 18 -17.11 21.30 -7.42
C THR A 18 -15.85 20.84 -6.67
N PRO A 19 -15.87 19.81 -5.80
CA PRO A 19 -14.64 19.29 -5.20
C PRO A 19 -13.77 18.49 -6.19
N LEU A 20 -14.31 18.01 -7.31
CA LEU A 20 -13.53 17.33 -8.37
C LEU A 20 -12.73 18.32 -9.24
N LEU A 21 -13.22 19.56 -9.42
CA LEU A 21 -12.45 20.62 -10.10
C LEU A 21 -11.48 21.37 -9.16
N HIS A 22 -11.73 21.43 -7.85
CA HIS A 22 -10.82 22.09 -6.87
C HIS A 22 -9.74 21.16 -6.29
N ALA A 23 -9.73 19.88 -6.63
CA ALA A 23 -8.65 18.96 -6.28
C ALA A 23 -7.35 19.20 -7.08
N ALA A 24 -7.34 20.15 -8.02
CA ALA A 24 -6.14 20.51 -8.78
C ALA A 24 -5.31 21.65 -8.16
N ASP A 25 -5.80 22.39 -7.14
CA ASP A 25 -5.10 23.59 -6.62
C ASP A 25 -5.16 23.78 -5.09
N THR A 26 -5.45 22.73 -4.31
CA THR A 26 -5.33 22.81 -2.85
C THR A 26 -4.10 22.06 -2.36
N ASN A 27 -3.12 22.85 -1.90
CA ASN A 27 -1.96 22.46 -1.10
C ASN A 27 -2.34 21.35 -0.10
N LEU A 28 -2.01 20.11 -0.46
CA LEU A 28 -2.15 18.95 0.41
C LEU A 28 -0.93 18.90 1.32
N THR A 29 -0.93 19.73 2.36
CA THR A 29 -0.16 19.48 3.60
C THR A 29 -0.85 18.33 4.33
N GLY A 30 -0.84 17.16 3.70
CA GLY A 30 -1.49 15.92 4.15
C GLY A 30 -0.41 14.88 4.35
N LYS A 31 0.05 14.78 5.59
CA LYS A 31 1.04 13.86 6.13
C LYS A 31 0.61 12.41 5.79
N ASN A 32 1.19 11.83 4.74
CA ASN A 32 1.02 10.41 4.42
C ASN A 32 1.80 9.59 5.46
N ALA A 33 1.15 9.31 6.59
CA ALA A 33 1.48 8.16 7.42
C ALA A 33 1.12 6.89 6.64
N PHE A 34 1.91 5.82 6.76
CA PHE A 34 1.89 4.58 5.95
C PHE A 34 2.66 4.61 4.63
N VAL A 35 3.99 4.75 4.69
CA VAL A 35 4.90 4.02 3.80
C VAL A 35 6.18 3.70 4.59
N GLU A 36 6.34 2.46 5.03
CA GLU A 36 7.60 1.90 5.51
C GLU A 36 7.87 0.63 4.68
N GLU A 37 8.99 0.66 3.96
CA GLU A 37 9.68 -0.39 3.19
C GLU A 37 9.02 -1.01 1.93
N ILE A 38 9.72 -0.85 0.80
CA ILE A 38 9.71 -1.77 -0.35
C ILE A 38 11.09 -2.42 -0.41
N GLN A 39 11.10 -3.71 -0.69
CA GLN A 39 12.22 -4.60 -0.47
C GLN A 39 12.74 -5.19 -1.78
N GLU A 40 14.01 -4.93 -2.07
CA GLU A 40 14.90 -5.78 -2.88
C GLU A 40 15.39 -6.95 -2.01
N ASP A 41 15.78 -8.07 -2.61
CA ASP A 41 16.16 -9.33 -1.93
C ASP A 41 16.80 -9.13 -0.54
N GLU A 42 15.98 -9.42 0.47
CA GLU A 42 15.81 -8.67 1.72
C GLU A 42 17.08 -8.47 2.54
N PHE A 43 17.64 -7.26 2.51
CA PHE A 43 18.30 -6.77 3.70
C PHE A 43 17.21 -6.48 4.75
N LEU A 44 17.09 -7.36 5.74
CA LEU A 44 16.18 -7.16 6.86
C LEU A 44 16.40 -5.79 7.50
N SER A 45 15.33 -5.11 7.90
CA SER A 45 15.47 -3.88 8.68
C SER A 45 16.26 -4.16 9.98
N PRO A 46 17.02 -3.18 10.54
CA PRO A 46 17.84 -3.40 11.73
C PRO A 46 17.08 -4.02 12.91
N ASP A 47 15.79 -3.71 13.03
CA ASP A 47 14.93 -4.19 14.11
C ASP A 47 14.51 -5.65 13.93
N VAL A 48 14.48 -6.14 12.68
CA VAL A 48 14.22 -7.54 12.35
C VAL A 48 15.50 -8.35 12.40
N ALA A 49 16.61 -7.79 11.87
CA ALA A 49 17.93 -8.41 11.85
C ALA A 49 18.52 -8.59 13.26
N PHE A 50 18.28 -7.62 14.15
CA PHE A 50 18.83 -7.55 15.50
C PHE A 50 17.73 -7.31 16.53
N LYS A 51 17.09 -8.40 16.98
CA LYS A 51 16.02 -8.31 17.98
C LYS A 51 16.62 -8.29 19.39
N LEU A 52 16.49 -7.16 20.07
CA LEU A 52 16.84 -7.00 21.48
C LEU A 52 15.60 -7.22 22.35
N ASN A 53 15.68 -8.17 23.28
CA ASN A 53 14.71 -8.34 24.36
C ASN A 53 15.39 -8.13 25.71
N LEU A 54 14.87 -7.23 26.52
CA LEU A 54 15.47 -6.83 27.79
C LEU A 54 14.50 -7.18 28.92
N THR A 55 14.96 -8.05 29.84
CA THR A 55 14.15 -8.61 30.91
C THR A 55 14.83 -8.42 32.26
N ALA A 56 14.08 -8.11 33.31
CA ALA A 56 14.61 -8.10 34.67
C ALA A 56 14.62 -9.53 35.23
N ILE A 57 15.80 -10.01 35.63
CA ILE A 57 15.92 -11.29 36.36
C ILE A 57 15.55 -11.05 37.82
N ASP A 58 16.06 -9.96 38.40
CA ASP A 58 15.77 -9.50 39.75
C ASP A 58 15.87 -7.96 39.82
N ALA A 59 15.85 -7.39 41.02
CA ALA A 59 15.91 -5.94 41.23
C ALA A 59 17.24 -5.27 40.80
N GLN A 60 18.29 -6.04 40.54
CA GLN A 60 19.64 -5.57 40.25
C GLN A 60 20.21 -6.13 38.94
N ASN A 61 19.74 -7.28 38.49
CA ASN A 61 20.26 -8.01 37.34
C ASN A 61 19.23 -7.98 36.21
N LEU A 62 19.66 -7.48 35.06
CA LEU A 62 18.90 -7.51 33.82
C LEU A 62 19.57 -8.46 32.82
N ASN A 63 18.74 -9.16 32.05
CA ASN A 63 19.17 -9.96 30.91
C ASN A 63 18.77 -9.28 29.61
N ALA A 64 19.77 -8.94 28.79
CA ALA A 64 19.60 -8.45 27.44
C ALA A 64 19.87 -9.61 26.46
N ASN A 65 18.81 -10.19 25.93
CA ASN A 65 18.87 -11.25 24.93
C ASN A 65 18.87 -10.61 23.53
N PHE A 66 19.93 -10.81 22.77
CA PHE A 66 20.03 -10.40 21.37
C PHE A 66 19.85 -11.61 20.47
N LYS A 67 18.84 -11.57 19.59
CA LYS A 67 18.68 -12.53 18.50
C LYS A 67 19.16 -11.93 17.20
N VAL A 68 20.25 -12.48 16.67
CA VAL A 68 20.83 -12.09 15.39
C VAL A 68 20.38 -13.10 14.33
N VAL A 69 19.83 -12.60 13.22
CA VAL A 69 19.38 -13.45 12.12
C VAL A 69 20.59 -13.98 11.34
N PRO A 70 20.58 -15.25 10.86
CA PRO A 70 21.68 -15.78 10.04
C PRO A 70 21.99 -14.90 8.84
N GLY A 71 23.29 -14.65 8.59
CA GLY A 71 23.75 -13.72 7.56
C GLY A 71 23.93 -12.27 8.04
N TYR A 72 23.79 -12.03 9.35
CA TYR A 72 24.05 -10.76 10.02
C TYR A 72 24.96 -10.94 11.22
N TYR A 73 25.61 -9.85 11.65
CA TYR A 73 26.46 -9.84 12.84
C TYR A 73 26.43 -8.50 13.57
N LEU A 74 26.55 -8.55 14.90
CA LEU A 74 26.67 -7.37 15.78
C LEU A 74 28.10 -7.20 16.26
N TYR A 75 28.57 -5.95 16.36
CA TYR A 75 29.89 -5.64 16.93
C TYR A 75 29.84 -5.58 18.45
N LYS A 76 30.66 -6.38 19.14
CA LYS A 76 30.71 -6.42 20.61
C LYS A 76 31.05 -5.06 21.21
N GLU A 77 32.06 -4.37 20.69
CA GLU A 77 32.51 -3.08 21.22
C GLU A 77 31.51 -1.92 21.00
N ARG A 78 30.51 -2.14 20.13
CA ARG A 78 29.51 -1.11 19.78
C ARG A 78 28.17 -1.33 20.46
N ILE A 79 28.06 -2.36 21.30
CA ILE A 79 26.90 -2.56 22.19
C ILE A 79 27.13 -1.75 23.46
N LYS A 80 26.25 -0.80 23.73
CA LYS A 80 26.31 0.10 24.88
C LYS A 80 24.93 0.22 25.53
N PHE A 81 24.91 0.19 26.86
CA PHE A 81 23.72 0.44 27.65
C PHE A 81 23.96 1.64 28.55
N VAL A 82 23.04 2.60 28.54
CA VAL A 82 23.13 3.83 29.35
C VAL A 82 21.77 4.15 29.95
N ILE A 83 21.74 4.51 31.23
CA ILE A 83 20.58 5.12 31.88
C ILE A 83 20.82 6.63 31.90
N LYS A 84 19.99 7.41 31.20
CA LYS A 84 20.18 8.87 31.10
C LYS A 84 19.75 9.63 32.35
N ASP A 85 18.73 9.15 33.05
CA ASP A 85 18.27 9.75 34.29
C ASP A 85 18.96 9.09 35.49
N ALA A 86 19.98 9.75 36.02
CA ALA A 86 20.75 9.29 37.18
C ALA A 86 19.87 9.09 38.44
N SER A 87 18.65 9.64 38.47
CA SER A 87 17.66 9.49 39.55
C SER A 87 16.97 8.11 39.54
N THR A 88 17.10 7.37 38.45
CA THR A 88 16.49 6.03 38.22
C THR A 88 17.50 4.88 38.28
N GLY A 89 18.79 5.18 38.47
CA GLY A 89 19.86 4.20 38.64
C GLY A 89 21.07 4.46 37.73
N LYS A 90 22.12 3.67 37.94
CA LYS A 90 23.34 3.65 37.10
C LYS A 90 23.69 2.20 36.78
N ILE A 91 24.20 1.94 35.58
CA ILE A 91 24.74 0.63 35.21
C ILE A 91 26.16 0.53 35.79
N ASP A 92 26.41 -0.52 36.56
CA ASP A 92 27.70 -0.78 37.21
C ASP A 92 28.60 -1.63 36.31
N GLU A 93 28.06 -2.75 35.83
CA GLU A 93 28.79 -3.68 34.97
C GLU A 93 27.90 -4.23 33.85
N ILE A 94 28.50 -4.41 32.67
CA ILE A 94 27.88 -5.07 31.51
C ILE A 94 28.77 -6.26 31.15
N ASN A 95 28.28 -7.47 31.39
CA ASN A 95 28.98 -8.70 31.06
C ASN A 95 28.48 -9.22 29.71
N LEU A 96 29.31 -9.05 28.69
CA LEU A 96 29.11 -9.57 27.34
C LEU A 96 29.93 -10.87 27.16
N PRO A 97 29.36 -11.92 26.55
CA PRO A 97 30.07 -13.17 26.32
C PRO A 97 31.27 -13.00 25.35
N ALA A 98 32.06 -14.06 25.18
CA ALA A 98 33.06 -14.09 24.12
C ALA A 98 32.36 -14.22 22.76
N GLY A 99 32.78 -13.42 21.78
CA GLY A 99 32.34 -13.44 20.39
C GLY A 99 33.42 -13.97 19.45
N ASP A 100 33.09 -14.03 18.17
CA ASP A 100 33.99 -14.51 17.12
C ASP A 100 34.85 -13.34 16.61
N ILE A 101 36.15 -13.58 16.36
CA ILE A 101 37.00 -12.56 15.72
C ILE A 101 36.75 -12.59 14.21
N LYS A 102 36.26 -11.48 13.66
CA LYS A 102 36.02 -11.27 12.23
C LYS A 102 36.88 -10.12 11.73
N ASP A 103 37.50 -10.29 10.57
CA ASP A 103 38.19 -9.21 9.86
C ASP A 103 37.20 -8.54 8.91
N ASP A 104 36.64 -7.40 9.32
CA ASP A 104 35.66 -6.64 8.56
C ASP A 104 36.34 -5.66 7.59
N PRO A 105 35.95 -5.61 6.30
CA PRO A 105 36.56 -4.68 5.34
C PRO A 105 36.45 -3.20 5.71
N ASN A 106 35.43 -2.81 6.49
CA ASN A 106 35.19 -1.42 6.88
C ASN A 106 35.85 -1.06 8.23
N PHE A 107 35.96 -2.01 9.15
CA PHE A 107 36.38 -1.76 10.54
C PHE A 107 37.58 -2.59 11.04
N GLY A 108 38.17 -3.43 10.18
CA GLY A 108 39.28 -4.32 10.50
C GLY A 108 38.87 -5.46 11.43
N LYS A 109 39.84 -5.99 12.18
CA LYS A 109 39.61 -7.08 13.15
C LYS A 109 38.73 -6.62 14.31
N GLN A 110 37.54 -7.17 14.39
CA GLN A 110 36.52 -6.88 15.39
C GLN A 110 35.99 -8.19 16.00
N GLU A 111 35.59 -8.14 17.27
CA GLU A 111 34.85 -9.23 17.91
C GLU A 111 33.35 -9.05 17.65
N VAL A 112 32.71 -10.08 17.08
CA VAL A 112 31.33 -10.01 16.58
C VAL A 112 30.47 -11.19 17.04
N TYR A 113 29.15 -11.03 16.97
CA TYR A 113 28.18 -12.09 17.25
C TYR A 113 27.32 -12.38 16.02
N HIS A 114 27.35 -13.61 15.53
CA HIS A 114 26.52 -14.08 14.42
C HIS A 114 25.21 -14.78 14.86
N HIS A 115 25.13 -15.13 16.15
CA HIS A 115 24.06 -15.94 16.72
C HIS A 115 23.44 -15.25 17.93
N GLU A 116 22.40 -15.87 18.48
CA GLU A 116 21.78 -15.42 19.72
C GLU A 116 22.76 -15.44 20.90
N PHE A 117 22.76 -14.38 21.70
CA PHE A 117 23.56 -14.28 22.91
C PHE A 117 22.85 -13.48 24.01
N ASP A 118 23.20 -13.76 25.25
CA ASP A 118 22.70 -13.06 26.43
C ASP A 118 23.79 -12.18 27.03
N ALA A 119 23.47 -10.91 27.28
CA ALA A 119 24.31 -9.97 28.00
C ALA A 119 23.69 -9.67 29.37
N LYS A 120 24.48 -9.86 30.42
CA LYS A 120 24.04 -9.60 31.80
C LYS A 120 24.42 -8.18 32.19
N ILE A 121 23.44 -7.41 32.65
CA ILE A 121 23.64 -6.01 33.04
C ILE A 121 23.35 -5.91 34.53
N VAL A 122 24.31 -5.40 35.30
CA VAL A 122 24.20 -5.20 36.74
C VAL A 122 23.95 -3.72 37.02
N LEU A 123 22.84 -3.43 37.69
CA LEU A 123 22.46 -2.10 38.14
C LEU A 123 23.09 -1.78 39.50
N SER A 124 23.54 -0.55 39.66
CA SER A 124 24.10 -0.05 40.92
C SER A 124 23.00 0.14 41.97
N THR A 125 23.22 -0.41 43.15
CA THR A 125 22.26 -0.48 44.26
C THR A 125 22.06 0.84 45.00
N THR A 126 22.81 1.88 44.66
CA THR A 126 22.96 3.09 45.48
C THR A 126 21.86 4.14 45.22
N ASN A 127 21.06 4.02 44.16
CA ASN A 127 19.97 4.95 43.81
C ASN A 127 18.86 4.28 42.97
N ILE A 128 18.46 3.05 43.27
CA ILE A 128 17.28 2.45 42.65
C ILE A 128 16.06 2.93 43.44
N ASN A 129 15.42 4.02 42.99
CA ASN A 129 14.06 4.31 43.41
C ASN A 129 13.16 3.24 42.79
N THR A 130 12.78 2.20 43.55
CA THR A 130 11.84 1.16 43.10
C THR A 130 10.47 1.69 42.71
N ALA A 131 10.16 2.95 43.05
CA ALA A 131 8.94 3.65 42.62
C ALA A 131 8.97 4.11 41.14
N SER A 132 10.13 4.08 40.48
CA SER A 132 10.31 4.58 39.12
C SER A 132 11.06 3.55 38.26
N ASN A 133 10.39 3.01 37.25
CA ASN A 133 10.99 2.06 36.32
C ASN A 133 12.23 2.68 35.62
N PRO A 134 13.40 2.02 35.61
CA PRO A 134 14.57 2.52 34.91
C PRO A 134 14.35 2.56 33.40
N VAL A 135 14.73 3.68 32.77
CA VAL A 135 14.73 3.87 31.31
C VAL A 135 16.13 3.64 30.75
N ILE A 136 16.29 2.58 29.98
CA ILE A 136 17.58 2.14 29.41
C ILE A 136 17.66 2.52 27.94
N HIS A 137 18.72 3.23 27.58
CA HIS A 137 19.13 3.48 26.21
C HIS A 137 20.12 2.38 25.80
N ALA A 138 19.65 1.43 24.99
CA ALA A 138 20.46 0.38 24.40
C ALA A 138 20.89 0.79 22.99
N THR A 139 22.17 1.07 22.80
CA THR A 139 22.76 1.39 21.49
C THR A 139 23.54 0.18 20.98
N TYR A 140 23.32 -0.22 19.73
CA TYR A 140 24.03 -1.32 19.08
C TYR A 140 24.20 -1.06 17.58
N GLN A 141 25.17 -1.73 16.97
CA GLN A 141 25.43 -1.64 15.54
C GLN A 141 25.85 -3.00 14.99
N GLY A 142 25.35 -3.32 13.79
CA GLY A 142 25.70 -4.53 13.08
C GLY A 142 25.73 -4.34 11.57
N CYS A 143 26.13 -5.41 10.87
CA CYS A 143 26.19 -5.46 9.42
C CYS A 143 25.63 -6.80 8.92
N SER A 144 25.36 -6.85 7.62
CA SER A 144 25.10 -8.07 6.88
C SER A 144 26.38 -8.64 6.30
N GLU A 145 26.48 -9.96 6.26
CA GLU A 145 27.54 -10.69 5.55
C GLU A 145 27.59 -10.37 4.04
N LYS A 146 26.50 -9.84 3.47
CA LYS A 146 26.45 -9.40 2.08
C LYS A 146 27.04 -7.98 1.86
N GLY A 147 27.65 -7.38 2.88
CA GLY A 147 28.44 -6.14 2.75
C GLY A 147 27.71 -4.83 3.11
N LEU A 148 26.46 -4.90 3.61
CA LEU A 148 25.73 -3.72 4.09
C LEU A 148 25.95 -3.53 5.60
N CYS A 149 26.45 -2.37 6.00
CA CYS A 149 26.56 -1.99 7.41
C CYS A 149 25.49 -0.97 7.81
N TYR A 150 24.74 -1.27 8.87
CA TYR A 150 23.71 -0.38 9.38
C TYR A 150 24.31 0.74 10.23
N ALA A 151 23.59 1.86 10.35
CA ALA A 151 23.93 2.91 11.30
C ALA A 151 23.69 2.45 12.75
N PRO A 152 24.34 3.05 13.76
CA PRO A 152 24.07 2.75 15.17
C PRO A 152 22.60 2.99 15.53
N VAL A 153 21.92 1.96 16.03
CA VAL A 153 20.52 2.02 16.45
C VAL A 153 20.48 2.22 17.95
N THR A 154 19.62 3.12 18.44
CA THR A 154 19.38 3.30 19.88
C THR A 154 17.93 3.00 20.22
N LYS A 155 17.70 2.02 21.08
CA LYS A 155 16.39 1.67 21.63
C LYS A 155 16.24 2.23 23.04
N VAL A 156 15.11 2.86 23.32
CA VAL A 156 14.75 3.36 24.64
C VAL A 156 13.73 2.39 25.23
N ILE A 157 14.10 1.71 26.31
CA ILE A 157 13.31 0.64 26.92
C ILE A 157 13.10 0.98 28.39
N GLU A 158 11.84 1.08 28.82
CA GLU A 158 11.48 1.18 30.23
C GLU A 158 11.27 -0.23 30.79
N ILE A 159 11.94 -0.55 31.89
CA ILE A 159 11.86 -1.88 32.51
C ILE A 159 11.11 -1.79 33.83
N ALA A 160 10.02 -2.53 33.93
CA ALA A 160 9.39 -2.79 35.22
C ALA A 160 10.28 -3.73 36.02
N LEU A 161 10.91 -3.22 37.08
CA LEU A 161 11.59 -4.07 38.05
C LEU A 161 10.50 -4.85 38.81
N PRO A 162 10.68 -6.16 39.03
CA PRO A 162 9.71 -6.93 39.79
C PRO A 162 9.71 -6.46 41.25
N ASP A 163 8.80 -5.55 41.58
CA ASP A 163 8.39 -5.33 42.96
C ASP A 163 7.63 -6.57 43.43
N SER A 164 7.92 -7.00 44.65
CA SER A 164 7.24 -8.12 45.29
C SER A 164 5.75 -7.80 45.46
N GLY A 165 4.93 -8.21 44.50
CA GLY A 165 3.49 -8.36 44.66
C GLY A 165 2.59 -7.48 43.77
N ASN A 166 1.72 -8.19 43.06
CA ASN A 166 0.40 -7.79 42.53
C ASN A 166 0.28 -7.17 41.13
N ASN A 167 -0.13 -8.06 40.21
CA ASN A 167 -1.15 -7.91 39.16
C ASN A 167 -1.52 -6.49 38.73
N ALA A 168 -0.98 -6.06 37.58
CA ALA A 168 -1.37 -4.84 36.89
C ALA A 168 -2.60 -5.07 35.99
N SER A 169 -3.74 -4.55 36.42
CA SER A 169 -4.70 -3.88 35.54
C SER A 169 -4.27 -2.41 35.45
N THR A 170 -4.24 -1.81 34.26
CA THR A 170 -4.06 -0.35 34.15
C THR A 170 -4.91 0.26 33.06
N SER A 171 -5.67 1.26 33.50
CA SER A 171 -6.60 2.11 32.78
C SER A 171 -5.87 3.20 31.97
N VAL A 172 -6.57 3.66 30.93
CA VAL A 172 -6.15 4.58 29.88
C VAL A 172 -6.41 6.03 30.29
N VAL A 173 -5.46 6.95 30.04
CA VAL A 173 -5.71 8.39 29.83
C VAL A 173 -4.83 8.88 28.67
N ALA A 174 -5.44 9.67 27.78
CA ALA A 174 -4.98 9.98 26.43
C ALA A 174 -4.42 11.40 26.29
N SER A 175 -3.46 11.57 25.36
CA SER A 175 -3.35 12.77 24.52
C SER A 175 -2.40 12.59 23.32
N SER A 176 -2.78 13.22 22.20
CA SER A 176 -2.18 13.32 20.85
C SER A 176 -2.53 12.22 19.82
N ASP A 177 -3.09 12.66 18.68
CA ASP A 177 -4.03 11.92 17.81
C ASP A 177 -3.44 11.41 16.49
N ASP A 178 -2.12 11.42 16.30
CA ASP A 178 -1.47 10.83 15.11
C ASP A 178 -0.91 9.41 15.37
N ASP A 179 -0.71 9.03 16.64
CA ASP A 179 -0.13 7.72 17.00
C ASP A 179 -1.18 6.64 17.31
N LYS A 180 -2.44 7.01 17.53
CA LYS A 180 -3.48 6.06 17.96
C LYS A 180 -3.86 5.04 16.89
N THR A 181 -3.82 5.41 15.61
CA THR A 181 -4.17 4.49 14.52
C THR A 181 -3.06 3.48 14.29
N THR A 182 -1.81 3.93 14.34
CA THR A 182 -0.60 3.12 14.15
C THR A 182 -0.28 2.25 15.37
N GLN A 183 -0.58 2.73 16.57
CA GLN A 183 -0.41 1.99 17.83
C GLN A 183 -1.58 1.03 18.12
N ALA A 184 -2.79 1.30 17.62
CA ALA A 184 -3.90 0.35 17.61
C ALA A 184 -3.70 -0.82 16.64
N LEU A 185 -2.99 -0.59 15.53
CA LEU A 185 -2.57 -1.66 14.59
C LEU A 185 -1.41 -2.51 15.14
N LYS A 186 -0.52 -1.93 15.97
CA LYS A 186 0.51 -2.68 16.73
C LYS A 186 -0.06 -3.48 17.90
N GLY A 187 -1.23 -3.10 18.40
CA GLY A 187 -1.93 -3.77 19.49
C GLY A 187 -2.67 -5.06 19.10
N GLY A 188 -2.30 -5.77 18.03
CA GLY A 188 -2.74 -7.15 17.72
C GLY A 188 -4.25 -7.46 17.79
N ASN A 189 -5.12 -6.46 17.86
CA ASN A 189 -6.51 -6.66 18.21
C ASN A 189 -7.30 -6.90 16.94
N LEU A 190 -7.48 -8.19 16.64
CA LEU A 190 -8.22 -8.72 15.48
C LEU A 190 -9.55 -7.98 15.23
N TRP A 191 -10.25 -7.58 16.29
CA TRP A 191 -11.53 -6.85 16.22
C TRP A 191 -11.40 -5.45 15.62
N LEU A 192 -10.32 -4.73 15.89
CA LEU A 192 -10.10 -3.38 15.37
C LEU A 192 -9.79 -3.42 13.88
N ILE A 193 -8.99 -4.40 13.44
CA ILE A 193 -8.71 -4.66 12.04
C ILE A 193 -10.02 -4.99 11.31
N ILE A 194 -10.81 -5.94 11.82
CA ILE A 194 -12.12 -6.29 11.27
C ILE A 194 -13.02 -5.04 11.17
N GLY A 195 -13.04 -4.20 12.19
CA GLY A 195 -13.81 -2.95 12.21
C GLY A 195 -13.41 -1.98 11.09
N VAL A 196 -12.11 -1.74 10.90
CA VAL A 196 -11.60 -0.86 9.83
C VAL A 196 -11.95 -1.41 8.46
N PHE A 197 -11.75 -2.71 8.22
CA PHE A 197 -12.08 -3.37 6.96
C PHE A 197 -13.58 -3.34 6.65
N PHE A 198 -14.42 -3.54 7.66
CA PHE A 198 -15.87 -3.45 7.52
C PHE A 198 -16.32 -2.03 7.16
N VAL A 199 -15.78 -1.01 7.83
CA VAL A 199 -16.07 0.40 7.54
C VAL A 199 -15.58 0.76 6.14
N ALA A 200 -14.38 0.33 5.75
CA ALA A 200 -13.88 0.51 4.38
C ALA A 200 -14.82 -0.14 3.34
N GLY A 201 -15.30 -1.36 3.59
CA GLY A 201 -16.30 -2.02 2.75
C GLY A 201 -17.60 -1.22 2.62
N LEU A 202 -18.09 -0.64 3.72
CA LEU A 202 -19.28 0.21 3.70
C LEU A 202 -19.08 1.49 2.89
N LEU A 203 -17.94 2.16 3.04
CA LEU A 203 -17.58 3.33 2.22
C LEU A 203 -17.48 2.96 0.75
N LEU A 204 -16.89 1.79 0.45
CA LEU A 204 -16.75 1.32 -0.93
C LEU A 204 -18.08 0.90 -1.56
N SER A 205 -19.13 0.62 -0.76
CA SER A 205 -20.47 0.39 -1.32
C SER A 205 -21.03 1.62 -2.04
N PHE A 206 -20.51 2.82 -1.76
CA PHE A 206 -20.87 4.05 -2.47
C PHE A 206 -20.08 4.25 -3.77
N THR A 207 -19.22 3.29 -4.14
CA THR A 207 -18.44 3.37 -5.39
C THR A 207 -19.32 3.14 -6.62
N PRO A 208 -18.93 3.74 -7.76
CA PRO A 208 -19.68 3.66 -9.00
C PRO A 208 -19.86 2.24 -9.57
N CYS A 209 -19.11 1.25 -9.09
CA CYS A 209 -19.20 -0.12 -9.59
C CYS A 209 -20.24 -0.99 -8.86
N VAL A 210 -20.65 -0.62 -7.63
CA VAL A 210 -21.64 -1.38 -6.85
C VAL A 210 -23.07 -0.86 -7.09
N LEU A 211 -23.22 0.45 -7.32
CA LEU A 211 -24.51 1.09 -7.59
C LEU A 211 -25.30 0.51 -8.80
N PRO A 212 -24.67 0.10 -9.92
CA PRO A 212 -25.37 -0.48 -11.08
C PRO A 212 -26.03 -1.85 -10.80
N MET A 213 -25.62 -2.57 -9.75
CA MET A 213 -26.23 -3.84 -9.36
C MET A 213 -27.55 -3.69 -8.61
N ILE A 214 -27.79 -2.56 -7.94
CA ILE A 214 -29.05 -2.27 -7.23
C ILE A 214 -30.27 -2.31 -8.19
N PRO A 215 -30.22 -1.66 -9.37
CA PRO A 215 -31.21 -1.82 -10.44
C PRO A 215 -31.52 -3.26 -10.85
N ILE A 216 -30.48 -4.09 -10.98
CA ILE A 216 -30.59 -5.47 -11.48
C ILE A 216 -31.26 -6.35 -10.43
N LEU A 217 -30.88 -6.21 -9.16
CA LEU A 217 -31.55 -6.92 -8.07
C LEU A 217 -33.00 -6.44 -7.92
N SER A 218 -33.27 -5.15 -8.08
CA SER A 218 -34.64 -4.63 -8.06
C SER A 218 -35.50 -5.21 -9.20
N SER A 219 -34.98 -5.35 -10.42
CA SER A 219 -35.72 -5.94 -11.54
C SER A 219 -35.91 -7.45 -11.40
N ILE A 220 -34.96 -8.18 -10.82
CA ILE A 220 -35.07 -9.62 -10.54
C ILE A 220 -36.06 -9.87 -9.39
N ILE A 221 -35.96 -9.11 -8.30
CA ILE A 221 -36.84 -9.23 -7.13
C ILE A 221 -38.28 -8.85 -7.51
N VAL A 222 -38.48 -7.79 -8.29
CA VAL A 222 -39.81 -7.39 -8.79
C VAL A 222 -40.32 -8.32 -9.89
N GLY A 223 -39.44 -8.89 -10.72
CA GLY A 223 -39.79 -9.85 -11.77
C GLY A 223 -40.22 -11.23 -11.24
N SER A 224 -39.64 -11.69 -10.13
CA SER A 224 -40.02 -12.95 -9.47
C SER A 224 -41.46 -12.95 -8.93
N GLN A 225 -42.03 -11.76 -8.63
CA GLN A 225 -43.41 -11.62 -8.16
C GLN A 225 -44.45 -12.06 -9.21
N ASN A 226 -44.11 -12.02 -10.50
CA ASN A 226 -45.10 -12.24 -11.56
C ASN A 226 -45.33 -13.74 -11.88
N LYS A 227 -44.42 -14.64 -11.46
CA LYS A 227 -44.55 -16.09 -11.71
C LYS A 227 -45.12 -16.88 -10.52
N GLN A 228 -45.12 -16.32 -9.32
CA GLN A 228 -45.67 -16.96 -8.11
C GLN A 228 -47.05 -16.40 -7.74
N SER A 229 -47.90 -16.17 -8.74
CA SER A 229 -49.27 -15.63 -8.62
C SER A 229 -50.31 -16.68 -8.20
N SER A 230 -49.90 -17.78 -7.57
CA SER A 230 -50.84 -18.77 -7.05
C SER A 230 -50.27 -19.43 -5.79
N GLN A 231 -50.89 -19.16 -4.64
CA GLN A 231 -50.56 -19.66 -3.29
C GLN A 231 -49.37 -19.04 -2.53
N ALA A 232 -49.46 -17.76 -2.13
CA ALA A 232 -48.77 -17.32 -0.91
C ALA A 232 -49.46 -16.11 -0.27
N LYS A 233 -50.56 -16.39 0.44
CA LYS A 233 -51.30 -15.45 1.28
C LYS A 233 -50.53 -15.19 2.59
N SER A 234 -49.35 -14.56 2.53
CA SER A 234 -48.67 -14.03 3.73
C SER A 234 -47.53 -13.08 3.36
N GLY A 235 -47.70 -11.77 3.59
CA GLY A 235 -46.69 -10.73 3.34
C GLY A 235 -45.38 -10.88 4.12
N LYS A 236 -45.27 -11.87 5.03
CA LYS A 236 -44.03 -12.20 5.76
C LYS A 236 -43.10 -13.13 4.97
N ALA A 237 -43.66 -14.06 4.18
CA ALA A 237 -42.87 -15.01 3.40
C ALA A 237 -42.11 -14.32 2.25
N CYS A 238 -42.70 -13.26 1.68
CA CYS A 238 -42.08 -12.47 0.62
C CYS A 238 -40.84 -11.69 1.12
N LYS A 239 -40.91 -11.10 2.33
CA LYS A 239 -39.76 -10.41 2.95
C LYS A 239 -38.62 -11.36 3.30
N LEU A 240 -38.96 -12.54 3.84
CA LEU A 240 -37.97 -13.54 4.23
C LEU A 240 -37.26 -14.15 3.01
N HIS A 241 -37.99 -14.32 1.90
CA HIS A 241 -37.44 -14.84 0.66
C HIS A 241 -36.48 -13.83 -0.01
N SER A 242 -36.86 -12.56 -0.16
CA SER A 242 -35.98 -11.51 -0.72
C SER A 242 -34.72 -11.30 0.13
N PHE A 243 -34.85 -11.35 1.44
CA PHE A 243 -33.70 -11.31 2.35
C PHE A 243 -32.78 -12.53 2.16
N GLY A 244 -33.35 -13.73 2.01
CA GLY A 244 -32.58 -14.95 1.74
C GLY A 244 -31.79 -14.90 0.43
N LEU A 245 -32.36 -14.33 -0.63
CA LEU A 245 -31.67 -14.13 -1.91
C LEU A 245 -30.50 -13.15 -1.77
N SER A 246 -30.69 -12.02 -1.07
CA SER A 246 -29.61 -11.06 -0.79
C SER A 246 -28.49 -11.67 0.06
N VAL A 247 -28.82 -12.50 1.05
CA VAL A 247 -27.82 -13.22 1.86
C VAL A 247 -27.04 -14.21 1.00
N ALA A 248 -27.70 -14.99 0.14
CA ALA A 248 -27.03 -15.91 -0.76
C ALA A 248 -26.08 -15.19 -1.73
N TYR A 249 -26.49 -14.03 -2.27
CA TYR A 249 -25.65 -13.18 -3.11
C TYR A 249 -24.39 -12.68 -2.37
N VAL A 250 -24.57 -12.12 -1.16
CA VAL A 250 -23.46 -11.58 -0.34
C VAL A 250 -22.50 -12.68 0.09
N LEU A 251 -23.00 -13.87 0.45
CA LEU A 251 -22.16 -15.02 0.77
C LEU A 251 -21.33 -15.50 -0.43
N GLY A 252 -21.91 -15.46 -1.64
CA GLY A 252 -21.17 -15.76 -2.88
C GLY A 252 -20.00 -14.80 -3.09
N MET A 253 -20.23 -13.49 -2.94
CA MET A 253 -19.15 -12.49 -3.04
C MET A 253 -18.10 -12.63 -1.92
N ALA A 254 -18.56 -12.83 -0.68
CA ALA A 254 -17.68 -12.95 0.47
C ALA A 254 -16.77 -14.18 0.36
N LEU A 255 -17.30 -15.30 -0.11
CA LEU A 255 -16.50 -16.51 -0.35
C LEU A 255 -15.42 -16.25 -1.40
N SER A 256 -15.76 -15.62 -2.52
CA SER A 256 -14.80 -15.29 -3.58
C SER A 256 -13.67 -14.38 -3.10
N TYR A 257 -13.99 -13.29 -2.39
CA TYR A 257 -12.95 -12.38 -1.86
C TYR A 257 -12.10 -13.03 -0.76
N THR A 258 -12.70 -13.89 0.06
CA THR A 258 -11.95 -14.66 1.07
C THR A 258 -10.99 -15.64 0.41
N LEU A 259 -11.44 -16.37 -0.62
CA LEU A 259 -10.60 -17.27 -1.42
C LEU A 259 -9.46 -16.51 -2.10
N ALA A 260 -9.75 -15.35 -2.71
CA ALA A 260 -8.73 -14.50 -3.31
C ALA A 260 -7.71 -13.99 -2.27
N GLY A 261 -8.18 -13.63 -1.07
CA GLY A 261 -7.34 -13.22 0.05
C GLY A 261 -6.42 -14.31 0.56
N ILE A 262 -6.95 -15.51 0.76
CA ILE A 262 -6.19 -16.70 1.17
C ILE A 262 -5.16 -17.04 0.09
N ALA A 263 -5.57 -17.05 -1.18
CA ALA A 263 -4.68 -17.32 -2.30
C ALA A 263 -3.55 -16.28 -2.38
N ALA A 264 -3.85 -15.00 -2.19
CA ALA A 264 -2.84 -13.94 -2.19
C ALA A 264 -1.89 -14.02 -0.98
N GLY A 265 -2.41 -14.34 0.21
CA GLY A 265 -1.60 -14.56 1.41
C GLY A 265 -0.66 -15.76 1.30
N LEU A 266 -1.05 -16.79 0.54
CA LEU A 266 -0.23 -17.98 0.26
C LEU A 266 0.74 -17.79 -0.91
N SER A 267 0.39 -16.97 -1.90
CA SER A 267 1.15 -16.85 -3.16
C SER A 267 2.24 -15.78 -3.14
N GLY A 268 2.29 -14.93 -2.11
CA GLY A 268 3.28 -13.86 -2.00
C GLY A 268 3.23 -12.86 -3.17
N ASN A 269 4.37 -12.20 -3.45
CA ASN A 269 4.48 -11.11 -4.44
C ASN A 269 4.21 -11.51 -5.92
N LEU A 270 4.00 -12.79 -6.23
CA LEU A 270 3.85 -13.27 -7.62
C LEU A 270 2.56 -12.79 -8.31
N LEU A 271 1.49 -12.48 -7.57
CA LEU A 271 0.23 -12.02 -8.19
C LEU A 271 0.30 -10.59 -8.72
N SER A 272 0.99 -9.69 -8.03
CA SER A 272 1.02 -8.26 -8.41
C SER A 272 1.76 -8.03 -9.73
N GLN A 273 2.85 -8.76 -9.96
CA GLN A 273 3.64 -8.66 -11.19
C GLN A 273 2.92 -9.27 -12.40
N SER A 274 2.13 -10.33 -12.19
CA SER A 274 1.37 -10.96 -13.29
C SER A 274 0.13 -10.16 -13.69
N LEU A 275 -0.52 -9.46 -12.74
CA LEU A 275 -1.76 -8.70 -12.98
C LEU A 275 -1.53 -7.32 -13.63
N GLN A 276 -0.32 -6.77 -13.56
CA GLN A 276 0.03 -5.48 -14.16
C GLN A 276 0.45 -5.56 -15.64
N ASN A 277 0.35 -6.74 -16.27
CA ASN A 277 0.62 -6.88 -17.70
C ASN A 277 -0.32 -5.99 -18.55
N ALA A 278 0.24 -5.29 -19.53
CA ALA A 278 -0.49 -4.42 -20.46
C ALA A 278 -1.70 -5.13 -21.12
N TRP A 279 -1.57 -6.44 -21.40
CA TRP A 279 -2.65 -7.27 -21.93
C TRP A 279 -3.81 -7.47 -20.95
N VAL A 280 -3.55 -7.65 -19.65
CA VAL A 280 -4.57 -7.87 -18.62
C VAL A 280 -5.31 -6.57 -18.30
N LEU A 281 -4.56 -5.46 -18.20
CA LEU A 281 -5.12 -4.11 -18.06
C LEU A 281 -5.97 -3.75 -19.29
N GLY A 282 -5.49 -4.03 -20.50
CA GLY A 282 -6.22 -3.82 -21.74
C GLY A 282 -7.51 -4.64 -21.83
N ALA A 283 -7.45 -5.94 -21.49
CA ALA A 283 -8.62 -6.81 -21.45
C ALA A 283 -9.66 -6.32 -20.43
N THR A 284 -9.22 -5.91 -19.24
CA THR A 284 -10.09 -5.37 -18.19
C THR A 284 -10.75 -4.06 -18.62
N ALA A 285 -9.99 -3.14 -19.21
CA ALA A 285 -10.53 -1.89 -19.74
C ALA A 285 -11.56 -2.13 -20.85
N LEU A 286 -11.33 -3.10 -21.74
CA LEU A 286 -12.26 -3.48 -22.80
C LEU A 286 -13.59 -3.98 -22.21
N VAL A 287 -13.54 -4.81 -21.16
CA VAL A 287 -14.75 -5.26 -20.44
C VAL A 287 -15.52 -4.06 -19.85
N PHE A 288 -14.83 -3.07 -19.27
CA PHE A 288 -15.47 -1.86 -18.72
C PHE A 288 -16.14 -1.03 -19.81
N VAL A 289 -15.48 -0.86 -20.96
CA VAL A 289 -16.06 -0.18 -22.13
C VAL A 289 -17.30 -0.92 -22.65
N ALA A 290 -17.24 -2.25 -22.73
CA ALA A 290 -18.37 -3.07 -23.16
C ALA A 290 -19.58 -2.94 -22.22
N LEU A 291 -19.35 -2.94 -20.91
CA LEU A 291 -20.41 -2.74 -19.91
C LEU A 291 -20.99 -1.32 -19.96
N ALA A 292 -20.14 -0.31 -20.17
CA ALA A 292 -20.59 1.07 -20.34
C ALA A 292 -21.50 1.23 -21.58
N PHE A 293 -21.14 0.63 -22.71
CA PHE A 293 -22.01 0.62 -23.91
C PHE A 293 -23.34 -0.11 -23.70
N SER A 294 -23.38 -1.15 -22.86
CA SER A 294 -24.62 -1.79 -22.47
C SER A 294 -25.51 -0.87 -21.63
N MET A 295 -24.94 -0.09 -20.71
CA MET A 295 -25.66 0.90 -19.90
C MET A 295 -26.23 2.05 -20.75
N PHE A 296 -25.56 2.48 -21.81
CA PHE A 296 -26.11 3.45 -22.76
C PHE A 296 -27.27 2.91 -23.61
N GLY A 297 -27.57 1.61 -23.51
CA GLY A 297 -28.66 0.97 -24.25
C GLY A 297 -28.34 0.75 -25.73
N PHE A 298 -27.05 0.84 -26.12
CA PHE A 298 -26.61 0.59 -27.49
C PHE A 298 -26.70 -0.90 -27.86
N TYR A 299 -26.55 -1.77 -26.85
CA TYR A 299 -26.76 -3.22 -26.92
C TYR A 299 -27.53 -3.69 -25.66
N GLU A 300 -28.80 -4.07 -25.82
CA GLU A 300 -29.44 -4.96 -24.85
C GLU A 300 -28.90 -6.37 -25.10
N LEU A 301 -28.11 -6.92 -24.18
CA LEU A 301 -27.80 -8.37 -24.15
C LEU A 301 -29.10 -9.13 -23.87
N LYS A 302 -29.99 -9.22 -24.86
CA LYS A 302 -31.09 -10.17 -24.85
C LYS A 302 -30.47 -11.54 -25.08
N LEU A 303 -30.41 -12.34 -24.03
CA LEU A 303 -30.08 -13.75 -24.17
C LEU A 303 -31.00 -14.34 -25.27
N PRO A 304 -30.45 -15.07 -26.25
CA PRO A 304 -31.27 -15.73 -27.25
C PRO A 304 -32.32 -16.58 -26.55
N ALA A 305 -33.60 -16.43 -26.91
CA ALA A 305 -34.72 -17.09 -26.23
C ALA A 305 -34.55 -18.62 -26.11
N VAL A 306 -33.73 -19.22 -26.98
CA VAL A 306 -33.37 -20.64 -26.97
C VAL A 306 -32.53 -21.03 -25.74
N ILE A 307 -31.57 -20.19 -25.34
CA ILE A 307 -30.70 -20.43 -24.18
C ILE A 307 -31.45 -20.11 -22.88
N GLU A 308 -32.24 -19.03 -22.89
CA GLU A 308 -33.07 -18.62 -21.77
C GLU A 308 -34.07 -19.73 -21.38
N ASN A 309 -34.80 -20.29 -22.34
CA ASN A 309 -35.75 -21.37 -22.09
C ASN A 309 -35.09 -22.67 -21.61
N LYS A 310 -33.84 -22.94 -22.02
CA LYS A 310 -33.10 -24.14 -21.61
C LYS A 310 -32.53 -24.02 -20.20
N ILE A 311 -32.03 -22.84 -19.83
CA ILE A 311 -31.51 -22.54 -18.48
C ILE A 311 -32.66 -22.43 -17.48
N LEU A 312 -33.74 -21.73 -17.82
CA LEU A 312 -34.92 -21.60 -16.96
C LEU A 312 -35.63 -22.95 -16.76
N GLY A 313 -35.74 -23.77 -17.82
CA GLY A 313 -36.31 -25.12 -17.72
C GLY A 313 -35.46 -26.09 -16.88
N ALA A 314 -34.13 -25.94 -16.88
CA ALA A 314 -33.23 -26.71 -16.03
C ALA A 314 -33.28 -26.24 -14.56
N SER A 315 -33.36 -24.92 -14.33
CA SER A 315 -33.44 -24.34 -12.98
C SER A 315 -34.77 -24.62 -12.29
N GLN A 316 -35.89 -24.69 -13.03
CA GLN A 316 -37.21 -25.04 -12.48
C GLN A 316 -37.33 -26.48 -11.98
N LYS A 317 -36.51 -27.42 -12.46
CA LYS A 317 -36.54 -28.83 -11.99
C LYS A 317 -35.92 -29.01 -10.61
N LEU A 318 -35.13 -28.05 -10.12
CA LEU A 318 -34.49 -28.09 -8.81
C LEU A 318 -35.31 -27.25 -7.83
N LYS A 319 -35.90 -27.87 -6.81
CA LYS A 319 -36.69 -27.22 -5.72
C LYS A 319 -35.93 -26.18 -4.87
N GLY A 320 -34.71 -25.80 -5.25
CA GLY A 320 -33.87 -24.76 -4.66
C GLY A 320 -32.94 -24.05 -5.65
N GLY A 321 -33.19 -24.15 -6.96
CA GLY A 321 -32.30 -23.64 -8.02
C GLY A 321 -32.13 -22.11 -8.03
N GLU A 322 -33.08 -21.36 -7.49
CA GLU A 322 -33.05 -19.89 -7.48
C GLU A 322 -31.94 -19.33 -6.58
N PHE A 323 -31.72 -19.92 -5.40
CA PHE A 323 -30.62 -19.52 -4.51
C PHE A 323 -29.25 -19.88 -5.08
N LEU A 324 -29.13 -21.03 -5.74
CA LEU A 324 -27.88 -21.46 -6.38
C LEU A 324 -27.52 -20.53 -7.56
N GLY A 325 -28.51 -20.11 -8.35
CA GLY A 325 -28.30 -19.16 -9.45
C GLY A 325 -27.81 -17.78 -8.97
N VAL A 326 -28.41 -17.27 -7.88
CA VAL A 326 -28.01 -15.97 -7.29
C VAL A 326 -26.64 -16.04 -6.61
N PHE A 327 -26.31 -17.17 -5.98
CA PHE A 327 -24.98 -17.42 -5.41
C PHE A 327 -23.89 -17.40 -6.49
N ILE A 328 -24.10 -18.10 -7.61
CA ILE A 328 -23.15 -18.13 -8.75
C ILE A 328 -23.01 -16.74 -9.37
N MET A 329 -24.10 -15.98 -9.49
CA MET A 329 -24.04 -14.59 -9.95
C MET A 329 -23.24 -13.70 -8.99
N GLY A 330 -23.32 -13.92 -7.67
CA GLY A 330 -22.45 -13.26 -6.69
C GLY A 330 -20.97 -13.55 -6.95
N VAL A 331 -20.60 -14.81 -7.19
CA VAL A 331 -19.21 -15.20 -7.49
C VAL A 331 -18.69 -14.51 -8.75
N LEU A 332 -19.49 -14.48 -9.82
CA LEU A 332 -19.13 -13.82 -11.09
C LEU A 332 -19.00 -12.29 -10.91
N SER A 333 -19.91 -11.68 -10.15
CA SER A 333 -19.85 -10.25 -9.83
C SER A 333 -18.57 -9.88 -9.08
N ALA A 334 -18.10 -10.70 -8.13
CA ALA A 334 -16.85 -10.44 -7.42
C ALA A 334 -15.64 -10.36 -8.37
N LEU A 335 -15.61 -11.22 -9.40
CA LEU A 335 -14.57 -11.20 -10.44
C LEU A 335 -14.62 -9.91 -11.27
N ILE A 336 -15.81 -9.46 -11.63
CA ILE A 336 -16.02 -8.25 -12.46
C ILE A 336 -15.75 -6.96 -11.67
N VAL A 337 -16.08 -6.96 -10.36
CA VAL A 337 -15.95 -5.80 -9.47
C VAL A 337 -14.51 -5.60 -8.97
N SER A 338 -13.67 -6.63 -9.06
CA SER A 338 -12.28 -6.63 -8.60
C SER A 338 -11.44 -5.42 -9.06
N PRO A 339 -11.53 -4.91 -10.30
CA PRO A 339 -10.75 -3.74 -10.73
C PRO A 339 -11.13 -2.44 -10.02
N CYS A 340 -12.37 -2.32 -9.53
CA CYS A 340 -12.83 -1.14 -8.79
C CYS A 340 -12.44 -1.15 -7.31
N VAL A 341 -12.12 -2.33 -6.78
CA VAL A 341 -11.73 -2.53 -5.37
C VAL A 341 -10.20 -2.70 -5.27
N ALA A 342 -9.48 -2.64 -6.39
CA ALA A 342 -8.05 -2.91 -6.49
C ALA A 342 -7.20 -2.05 -5.55
N ALA A 343 -7.49 -0.75 -5.41
CA ALA A 343 -6.71 0.14 -4.54
C ALA A 343 -6.85 -0.20 -3.04
N PRO A 344 -8.06 -0.32 -2.46
CA PRO A 344 -8.23 -0.82 -1.10
C PRO A 344 -7.70 -2.24 -0.90
N LEU A 345 -7.90 -3.12 -1.89
CA LEU A 345 -7.37 -4.48 -1.86
C LEU A 345 -5.85 -4.50 -1.83
N ALA A 346 -5.17 -3.65 -2.60
CA ALA A 346 -3.71 -3.61 -2.63
C ALA A 346 -3.13 -3.26 -1.26
N GLY A 347 -3.65 -2.22 -0.59
CA GLY A 347 -3.23 -1.88 0.77
C GLY A 347 -3.47 -3.01 1.77
N ALA A 348 -4.61 -3.69 1.65
CA ALA A 348 -4.92 -4.86 2.47
C ALA A 348 -3.96 -6.03 2.24
N LEU A 349 -3.69 -6.34 0.97
CA LEU A 349 -2.81 -7.44 0.56
C LEU A 349 -1.36 -7.18 0.95
N ILE A 350 -0.88 -5.93 0.89
CA ILE A 350 0.45 -5.55 1.35
C ILE A 350 0.58 -5.82 2.86
N TYR A 351 -0.40 -5.41 3.66
CA TYR A 351 -0.42 -5.67 5.10
C TYR A 351 -0.48 -7.18 5.44
N ILE A 352 -1.28 -7.94 4.69
CA ILE A 352 -1.39 -9.41 4.85
C ILE A 352 -0.07 -10.10 4.43
N GLY A 353 0.57 -9.60 3.37
CA GLY A 353 1.86 -10.10 2.88
C GLY A 353 2.97 -9.97 3.92
N GLN A 354 3.05 -8.82 4.59
CA GLN A 354 4.04 -8.57 5.65
C GLN A 354 3.81 -9.43 6.91
N THR A 355 2.56 -9.82 7.20
CA THR A 355 2.20 -10.54 8.43
C THR A 355 2.22 -12.06 8.29
N HIS A 356 2.32 -12.59 7.06
CA HIS A 356 2.23 -14.02 6.72
C HIS A 356 1.04 -14.78 7.34
N ASN A 357 0.04 -14.07 7.87
CA ASN A 357 -1.06 -14.65 8.60
C ASN A 357 -2.29 -14.77 7.69
N VAL A 358 -2.41 -15.94 7.05
CA VAL A 358 -3.48 -16.28 6.11
C VAL A 358 -4.88 -16.13 6.72
N LEU A 359 -5.03 -16.43 8.01
CA LEU A 359 -6.30 -16.33 8.71
C LEU A 359 -6.73 -14.87 8.89
N LEU A 360 -5.77 -13.99 9.18
CA LEU A 360 -6.02 -12.55 9.32
C LEU A 360 -6.47 -11.93 7.99
N GLY A 361 -5.83 -12.32 6.89
CA GLY A 361 -6.20 -11.86 5.55
C GLY A 361 -7.57 -12.36 5.10
N GLY A 362 -7.88 -13.65 5.34
CA GLY A 362 -9.18 -14.23 5.03
C GLY A 362 -10.32 -13.54 5.79
N VAL A 363 -10.17 -13.35 7.11
CA VAL A 363 -11.20 -12.73 7.95
C VAL A 363 -11.36 -11.23 7.64
N GLY A 364 -10.29 -10.50 7.34
CA GLY A 364 -10.35 -9.09 6.94
C GLY A 364 -11.11 -8.87 5.63
N LEU A 365 -10.85 -9.71 4.61
CA LEU A 365 -11.52 -9.63 3.31
C LEU A 365 -12.98 -10.08 3.38
N PHE A 366 -13.28 -11.07 4.23
CA PHE A 366 -14.64 -11.47 4.53
C PHE A 366 -15.43 -10.32 5.17
N ALA A 367 -14.83 -9.62 6.14
CA ALA A 367 -15.46 -8.47 6.80
C ALA A 367 -15.71 -7.30 5.83
N LEU A 368 -14.76 -7.03 4.93
CA LEU A 368 -14.91 -6.03 3.87
C LEU A 368 -16.08 -6.38 2.93
N ALA A 369 -16.18 -7.64 2.50
CA ALA A 369 -17.25 -8.12 1.63
C ALA A 369 -18.63 -8.02 2.30
N ILE A 370 -18.73 -8.35 3.60
CA ILE A 370 -19.96 -8.15 4.36
C ILE A 370 -20.29 -6.66 4.47
N GLY A 371 -19.31 -5.78 4.72
CA GLY A 371 -19.49 -4.33 4.78
C GLY A 371 -20.15 -3.76 3.51
N MET A 372 -19.70 -4.19 2.33
CA MET A 372 -20.34 -3.84 1.05
C MET A 372 -21.74 -4.46 0.87
N GLY A 373 -21.98 -5.63 1.47
CA GLY A 373 -23.26 -6.32 1.42
C GLY A 373 -24.34 -5.72 2.32
N VAL A 374 -23.97 -4.95 3.36
CA VAL A 374 -24.92 -4.39 4.33
C VAL A 374 -25.97 -3.48 3.66
N PRO A 375 -25.61 -2.50 2.80
CA PRO A 375 -26.62 -1.71 2.11
C PRO A 375 -27.56 -2.54 1.25
N LEU A 376 -27.06 -3.58 0.57
CA LEU A 376 -27.87 -4.49 -0.26
C LEU A 376 -28.84 -5.34 0.57
N LEU A 377 -28.40 -5.83 1.74
CA LEU A 377 -29.23 -6.56 2.68
C LEU A 377 -30.33 -5.67 3.27
N LEU A 378 -29.99 -4.41 3.58
CA LEU A 378 -30.93 -3.44 4.12
C LEU A 378 -32.02 -3.09 3.08
N ILE A 379 -31.63 -2.92 1.81
CA ILE A 379 -32.58 -2.72 0.70
C ILE A 379 -33.43 -3.99 0.48
N GLY A 380 -32.84 -5.18 0.49
CA GLY A 380 -33.56 -6.46 0.39
C GLY A 380 -34.58 -6.68 1.50
N ALA A 381 -34.23 -6.32 2.75
CA ALA A 381 -35.11 -6.37 3.91
C ALA A 381 -36.26 -5.36 3.81
N SER A 382 -36.04 -4.21 3.17
CA SER A 382 -37.07 -3.16 2.97
C SER A 382 -38.14 -3.54 1.93
N ALA A 383 -38.00 -4.68 1.24
CA ALA A 383 -38.98 -5.27 0.33
C ALA A 383 -39.54 -4.29 -0.71
N GLY A 384 -38.71 -3.35 -1.18
CA GLY A 384 -39.08 -2.37 -2.20
C GLY A 384 -40.02 -1.26 -1.74
N SER A 385 -40.37 -1.17 -0.45
CA SER A 385 -41.26 -0.11 0.07
C SER A 385 -40.67 1.29 -0.06
N LEU A 386 -39.33 1.41 -0.19
CA LEU A 386 -38.62 2.67 -0.26
C LEU A 386 -38.16 3.03 -1.69
N LEU A 387 -38.33 2.13 -2.66
CA LEU A 387 -37.85 2.35 -4.02
C LEU A 387 -38.93 3.02 -4.88
N PRO A 388 -38.69 4.23 -5.42
CA PRO A 388 -39.62 4.88 -6.33
C PRO A 388 -39.77 4.05 -7.61
N LYS A 389 -40.95 4.11 -8.23
CA LYS A 389 -41.22 3.42 -9.51
C LYS A 389 -40.11 3.74 -10.52
N ALA A 390 -39.54 2.71 -11.13
CA ALA A 390 -38.57 2.85 -12.22
C ALA A 390 -39.18 3.75 -13.31
N GLY A 391 -38.58 4.92 -13.51
CA GLY A 391 -39.05 5.95 -14.42
C GLY A 391 -37.88 6.65 -15.10
N SER A 392 -38.12 7.81 -15.72
CA SER A 392 -37.12 8.56 -16.47
C SER A 392 -35.86 8.93 -15.67
N TRP A 393 -35.99 9.11 -14.34
CA TRP A 393 -34.84 9.36 -13.46
C TRP A 393 -33.80 8.22 -13.49
N MET A 394 -34.24 6.98 -13.65
CA MET A 394 -33.35 5.81 -13.69
C MET A 394 -32.47 5.80 -14.96
N THR A 395 -32.97 6.32 -16.08
CA THR A 395 -32.20 6.51 -17.31
C THR A 395 -31.12 7.56 -17.15
N VAL A 396 -31.42 8.67 -16.45
CA VAL A 396 -30.44 9.74 -16.17
C VAL A 396 -29.31 9.21 -15.30
N VAL A 397 -29.65 8.50 -14.23
CA VAL A 397 -28.67 7.87 -13.32
C VAL A 397 -27.81 6.84 -14.07
N ARG A 398 -28.43 5.99 -14.89
CA ARG A 398 -27.72 5.00 -15.72
C ARG A 398 -26.70 5.63 -16.67
N ASN A 399 -27.09 6.69 -17.39
CA ASN A 399 -26.20 7.37 -18.32
C ASN A 399 -25.06 8.09 -17.59
N PHE A 400 -25.34 8.70 -16.43
CA PHE A 400 -24.31 9.33 -15.60
C PHE A 400 -23.24 8.32 -15.14
N PHE A 401 -23.66 7.18 -14.58
CA PHE A 401 -22.72 6.13 -14.17
C PHE A 401 -22.00 5.49 -15.37
N GLY A 402 -22.65 5.37 -16.52
CA GLY A 402 -22.01 4.90 -17.76
C GLY A 402 -20.87 5.81 -18.23
N VAL A 403 -21.05 7.13 -18.19
CA VAL A 403 -19.99 8.10 -18.53
C VAL A 403 -18.84 8.02 -17.54
N LEU A 404 -19.14 7.91 -16.24
CA LEU A 404 -18.13 7.80 -15.20
C LEU A 404 -17.33 6.49 -15.30
N MET A 405 -17.96 5.38 -15.70
CA MET A 405 -17.25 4.12 -15.96
C MET A 405 -16.31 4.22 -17.17
N LEU A 406 -16.73 4.92 -18.23
CA LEU A 406 -15.87 5.22 -19.38
C LEU A 406 -14.67 6.10 -18.99
N ALA A 407 -14.88 7.08 -18.12
CA ALA A 407 -13.79 7.92 -17.61
C ALA A 407 -12.76 7.08 -16.82
N MET A 408 -13.22 6.13 -15.99
CA MET A 408 -12.32 5.21 -15.28
C MET A 408 -11.58 4.26 -16.23
N ALA A 409 -12.25 3.75 -17.27
CA ALA A 409 -11.60 2.92 -18.28
C ALA A 409 -10.52 3.70 -19.04
N ALA A 410 -10.78 4.95 -19.41
CA ALA A 410 -9.80 5.83 -20.02
C ALA A 410 -8.61 6.10 -19.07
N TYR A 411 -8.88 6.31 -17.78
CA TYR A 411 -7.84 6.50 -16.76
C TYR A 411 -6.94 5.26 -16.60
N LEU A 412 -7.52 4.06 -16.57
CA LEU A 412 -6.77 2.80 -16.48
C LEU A 412 -5.89 2.53 -17.71
N VAL A 413 -6.33 2.97 -18.90
CA VAL A 413 -5.58 2.78 -20.15
C VAL A 413 -4.52 3.88 -20.35
N TRP A 414 -4.68 5.02 -19.69
CA TRP A 414 -3.77 6.17 -19.79
C TRP A 414 -2.28 5.83 -19.62
N PRO A 415 -1.85 5.08 -18.58
CA PRO A 415 -0.44 4.71 -18.42
C PRO A 415 0.05 3.63 -19.39
N VAL A 416 -0.84 2.94 -20.12
CA VAL A 416 -0.51 1.83 -21.04
C VAL A 416 -0.38 2.31 -22.49
N LEU A 417 -0.80 3.54 -22.80
CA LEU A 417 -0.71 4.13 -24.13
C LEU A 417 0.72 4.57 -24.47
N PRO A 418 1.24 4.29 -25.68
CA PRO A 418 2.53 4.78 -26.14
C PRO A 418 2.64 6.30 -26.04
N SER A 419 3.81 6.80 -25.65
CA SER A 419 4.10 8.24 -25.48
C SER A 419 3.77 9.10 -26.71
N ALA A 420 3.73 8.50 -27.91
CA ALA A 420 3.32 9.15 -29.16
C ALA A 420 1.88 9.70 -29.16
N ILE A 421 0.96 9.13 -28.36
CA ILE A 421 -0.45 9.53 -28.31
C ILE A 421 -0.74 10.40 -27.08
N THR A 422 -0.04 10.19 -25.97
CA THR A 422 -0.27 10.92 -24.71
C THR A 422 0.27 12.37 -24.75
N GLN A 423 1.37 12.61 -25.45
CA GLN A 423 1.98 13.94 -25.63
C GLN A 423 1.01 15.02 -26.21
N PRO A 424 0.30 14.78 -27.33
CA PRO A 424 -0.62 15.78 -27.88
C PRO A 424 -1.87 15.99 -27.02
N VAL A 425 -2.34 14.96 -26.31
CA VAL A 425 -3.53 15.05 -25.45
C VAL A 425 -3.21 15.82 -24.16
N ASN A 426 -2.05 15.59 -23.54
CA ASN A 426 -1.57 16.39 -22.40
C ASN A 426 -1.44 17.87 -22.76
N LYS A 427 -0.95 18.16 -23.96
CA LYS A 427 -0.83 19.51 -24.49
C LYS A 427 -2.19 20.18 -24.73
N LEU A 428 -3.20 19.42 -25.15
CA LEU A 428 -4.57 19.90 -25.37
C LEU A 428 -5.32 20.13 -24.03
N LEU A 429 -5.00 19.34 -23.01
CA LEU A 429 -5.59 19.44 -21.66
C LEU A 429 -4.95 20.53 -20.78
N GLY A 430 -3.97 21.27 -21.29
CA GLY A 430 -3.33 22.35 -20.53
C GLY A 430 -2.47 21.85 -19.37
N ALA A 431 -1.96 20.61 -19.45
CA ALA A 431 -0.84 20.20 -18.59
C ALA A 431 0.39 21.02 -19.03
N SER A 432 0.53 22.18 -18.40
CA SER A 432 1.60 23.14 -18.65
C SER A 432 2.97 22.46 -18.55
N ALA A 433 3.86 22.83 -19.47
CA ALA A 433 5.23 22.34 -19.52
C ALA A 433 5.89 22.37 -18.14
N GLU A 434 6.30 21.20 -17.66
CA GLU A 434 6.86 21.05 -16.32
C GLU A 434 8.19 21.80 -16.17
N HIS A 435 8.39 22.37 -14.99
CA HIS A 435 9.67 22.83 -14.47
C HIS A 435 10.59 21.62 -14.20
N ASN A 436 10.94 20.88 -15.25
CA ASN A 436 11.80 19.70 -15.15
C ASN A 436 13.22 20.03 -15.63
N LEU A 437 14.19 19.44 -14.92
CA LEU A 437 15.60 19.53 -15.27
C LEU A 437 15.85 18.88 -16.65
N PRO A 438 16.72 19.48 -17.51
CA PRO A 438 16.97 18.98 -18.85
C PRO A 438 17.95 17.80 -18.85
N PHE A 439 17.47 16.62 -18.47
CA PHE A 439 18.28 15.39 -18.50
C PHE A 439 18.55 14.90 -19.93
N ALA A 440 19.81 14.63 -20.25
CA ALA A 440 20.20 13.94 -21.47
C ALA A 440 20.25 12.42 -21.23
N ARG A 441 19.58 11.64 -22.08
CA ARG A 441 19.50 10.18 -21.92
C ARG A 441 20.76 9.48 -22.43
N VAL A 442 21.21 8.48 -21.70
CA VAL A 442 22.37 7.63 -22.02
C VAL A 442 21.97 6.17 -21.88
N LYS A 443 22.30 5.34 -22.87
CA LYS A 443 21.86 3.93 -22.93
C LYS A 443 22.95 2.91 -22.67
N SER A 444 24.21 3.27 -22.87
CA SER A 444 25.32 2.31 -22.77
C SER A 444 26.50 2.88 -22.00
N VAL A 445 27.36 1.97 -21.52
CA VAL A 445 28.62 2.32 -20.83
C VAL A 445 29.52 3.20 -21.72
N ALA A 446 29.61 2.88 -23.01
CA ALA A 446 30.42 3.64 -23.96
C ALA A 446 29.88 5.05 -24.21
N GLU A 447 28.56 5.19 -24.31
CA GLU A 447 27.90 6.48 -24.46
C GLU A 447 28.05 7.33 -23.19
N LEU A 448 28.01 6.69 -22.01
CA LEU A 448 28.25 7.37 -20.74
C LEU A 448 29.67 7.93 -20.66
N ASP A 449 30.68 7.13 -20.97
CA ASP A 449 32.07 7.58 -20.94
C ASP A 449 32.32 8.72 -21.95
N ALA A 450 31.70 8.64 -23.13
CA ALA A 450 31.74 9.71 -24.13
C ALA A 450 31.05 10.99 -23.63
N ALA A 451 29.90 10.88 -22.96
CA ALA A 451 29.18 12.02 -22.40
C ALA A 451 29.95 12.69 -21.25
N ILE A 452 30.60 11.90 -20.39
CA ILE A 452 31.47 12.41 -19.32
C ILE A 452 32.67 13.14 -19.92
N ALA A 453 33.32 12.56 -20.94
CA ALA A 453 34.43 13.22 -21.63
C ALA A 453 34.02 14.53 -22.34
N ALA A 454 32.78 14.60 -22.84
CA ALA A 454 32.22 15.78 -23.49
C ALA A 454 31.82 16.90 -22.50
N ALA A 455 31.83 16.64 -21.18
CA ALA A 455 31.43 17.61 -20.17
C ALA A 455 32.41 18.80 -20.02
N ASN A 456 33.57 18.79 -20.69
CA ASN A 456 34.49 19.93 -20.83
C ASN A 456 34.80 20.69 -19.53
N GLY A 457 35.09 19.96 -18.44
CA GLY A 457 35.44 20.57 -17.15
C GLY A 457 34.25 20.95 -16.27
N LYS A 458 33.02 20.50 -16.60
CA LYS A 458 31.85 20.64 -15.74
C LYS A 458 31.59 19.36 -14.93
N THR A 459 31.04 19.52 -13.73
CA THR A 459 30.52 18.42 -12.92
C THR A 459 29.39 17.71 -13.68
N VAL A 460 29.34 16.39 -13.60
CA VAL A 460 28.28 15.57 -14.21
C VAL A 460 27.47 14.90 -13.12
N MET A 461 26.15 14.97 -13.21
CA MET A 461 25.22 14.22 -12.38
C MET A 461 24.54 13.17 -13.25
N LEU A 462 24.73 11.90 -12.91
CA LEU A 462 24.13 10.75 -13.57
C LEU A 462 23.02 10.18 -12.71
N ASP A 463 21.78 10.29 -13.17
CA ASP A 463 20.59 9.74 -12.52
C ASP A 463 20.19 8.39 -13.14
N PHE A 464 19.94 7.37 -12.31
CA PHE A 464 19.38 6.09 -12.72
C PHE A 464 17.87 6.11 -12.46
N TYR A 465 17.10 6.03 -13.54
CA TYR A 465 15.65 6.16 -13.54
C TYR A 465 14.96 4.91 -14.08
N ALA A 466 13.73 4.63 -13.63
CA ALA A 466 12.81 3.73 -14.30
C ALA A 466 11.34 4.14 -14.13
N ASP A 467 10.48 3.80 -15.08
CA ASP A 467 9.04 4.13 -15.02
C ASP A 467 8.29 3.43 -13.88
N TRP A 468 8.78 2.28 -13.43
CA TRP A 468 8.24 1.54 -12.30
C TRP A 468 8.80 2.01 -10.95
N CYS A 469 9.78 2.92 -10.96
CA CYS A 469 10.45 3.43 -9.75
C CYS A 469 9.66 4.60 -9.14
N VAL A 470 8.89 4.32 -8.08
CA VAL A 470 8.13 5.34 -7.35
C VAL A 470 9.04 6.43 -6.78
N ALA A 471 10.16 6.04 -6.15
CA ALA A 471 11.10 6.97 -5.55
C ALA A 471 11.75 7.92 -6.58
N CYS A 472 11.93 7.48 -7.83
CA CYS A 472 12.42 8.33 -8.92
C CYS A 472 11.41 9.42 -9.24
N LYS A 473 10.14 9.06 -9.38
CA LYS A 473 9.04 10.01 -9.62
C LYS A 473 8.83 10.97 -8.45
N GLU A 474 9.04 10.50 -7.22
CA GLU A 474 9.03 11.36 -6.04
C GLU A 474 10.19 12.36 -6.06
N MET A 475 11.40 11.95 -6.46
CA MET A 475 12.52 12.88 -6.62
C MET A 475 12.25 13.91 -7.70
N GLU A 476 11.74 13.51 -8.87
CA GLU A 476 11.36 14.43 -9.94
C GLU A 476 10.32 15.46 -9.46
N LYS A 477 9.27 14.98 -8.78
CA LYS A 477 8.14 15.80 -8.36
C LYS A 477 8.42 16.69 -7.16
N PHE A 478 9.22 16.23 -6.20
CA PHE A 478 9.39 16.92 -4.90
C PHE A 478 10.79 17.50 -4.69
N THR A 479 11.80 17.07 -5.46
CA THR A 479 13.19 17.47 -5.24
C THR A 479 13.76 18.21 -6.45
N PHE A 480 13.62 17.65 -7.66
CA PHE A 480 14.13 18.27 -8.88
C PHE A 480 13.25 19.41 -9.40
N SER A 481 11.99 19.46 -8.99
CA SER A 481 11.07 20.57 -9.22
C SER A 481 11.36 21.79 -8.33
N ASP A 482 12.15 21.64 -7.26
CA ASP A 482 12.48 22.74 -6.35
C ASP A 482 13.45 23.73 -7.00
N SER A 483 13.12 25.02 -6.92
CA SER A 483 13.91 26.08 -7.57
C SER A 483 15.32 26.24 -7.00
N THR A 484 15.55 25.85 -5.74
CA THR A 484 16.86 25.86 -5.10
C THR A 484 17.77 24.81 -5.73
N ILE A 485 17.25 23.59 -5.92
CA ILE A 485 17.98 22.49 -6.54
C ILE A 485 18.26 22.81 -8.02
N GLN A 486 17.30 23.39 -8.73
CA GLN A 486 17.49 23.83 -10.11
C GLN A 486 18.57 24.90 -10.25
N ALA A 487 18.67 25.81 -9.28
CA ALA A 487 19.71 26.83 -9.26
C ALA A 487 21.10 26.21 -9.00
N GLU A 488 21.22 25.28 -8.06
CA GLU A 488 22.49 24.59 -7.75
C GLU A 488 22.98 23.70 -8.91
N LEU A 489 22.06 23.06 -9.65
CA LEU A 489 22.39 22.17 -10.76
C LEU A 489 22.60 22.88 -12.10
N LYS A 490 22.46 24.21 -12.17
CA LYS A 490 22.51 24.97 -13.42
C LYS A 490 23.83 24.82 -14.20
N ASP A 491 24.94 24.66 -13.48
CA ASP A 491 26.28 24.50 -14.06
C ASP A 491 26.74 23.03 -14.11
N THR A 492 25.83 22.09 -13.83
CA THR A 492 26.08 20.64 -13.86
C THR A 492 25.51 20.03 -15.14
N VAL A 493 26.23 19.10 -15.77
CA VAL A 493 25.71 18.30 -16.89
C VAL A 493 24.83 17.20 -16.33
N LEU A 494 23.56 17.19 -16.70
CA LEU A 494 22.57 16.25 -16.19
C LEU A 494 22.36 15.11 -17.19
N LEU A 495 22.78 13.91 -16.79
CA LEU A 495 22.63 12.67 -17.56
C LEU A 495 21.63 11.76 -16.84
N GLN A 496 20.87 10.99 -17.61
CA GLN A 496 19.92 10.03 -17.05
C GLN A 496 19.99 8.69 -17.80
N VAL A 497 20.13 7.60 -17.06
CA VAL A 497 20.05 6.22 -17.57
C VAL A 497 18.64 5.72 -17.35
N ASP A 498 17.97 5.28 -18.42
CA ASP A 498 16.69 4.59 -18.31
C ASP A 498 16.93 3.09 -18.16
N VAL A 499 16.62 2.52 -17.00
CA VAL A 499 16.73 1.07 -16.76
C VAL A 499 15.36 0.39 -16.70
N THR A 500 14.32 1.00 -17.31
CA THR A 500 12.96 0.46 -17.31
C THR A 500 12.87 -0.91 -17.98
N GLU A 501 13.58 -1.11 -19.09
CA GLU A 501 13.58 -2.37 -19.85
C GLU A 501 14.47 -3.44 -19.22
N ASN A 502 15.47 -3.03 -18.45
CA ASN A 502 16.41 -3.90 -17.73
C ASN A 502 17.19 -4.85 -18.66
N ASN A 503 17.70 -4.31 -19.76
CA ASN A 503 18.48 -5.05 -20.75
C ASN A 503 19.96 -5.24 -20.30
N ASP A 504 20.78 -5.91 -21.12
CA ASP A 504 22.18 -6.20 -20.79
C ASP A 504 23.03 -4.93 -20.60
N ASP A 505 22.75 -3.85 -21.34
CA ASP A 505 23.45 -2.57 -21.21
C ASP A 505 23.06 -1.86 -19.90
N ASP A 506 21.78 -1.90 -19.52
CA ASP A 506 21.25 -1.37 -18.27
C ASP A 506 21.91 -2.07 -17.07
N GLN A 507 21.98 -3.41 -17.12
CA GLN A 507 22.62 -4.25 -16.12
C GLN A 507 24.13 -3.99 -16.03
N ALA A 508 24.79 -3.77 -17.16
CA ALA A 508 26.20 -3.41 -17.18
C ALA A 508 26.46 -2.05 -16.50
N LEU A 509 25.61 -1.06 -16.74
CA LEU A 509 25.68 0.26 -16.08
C LEU A 509 25.42 0.15 -14.58
N LEU A 510 24.35 -0.52 -14.15
CA LEU A 510 24.03 -0.74 -12.74
C LEU A 510 25.18 -1.45 -12.01
N LYS A 511 25.71 -2.53 -12.60
CA LYS A 511 26.82 -3.30 -12.05
C LYS A 511 28.11 -2.50 -11.95
N ARG A 512 28.42 -1.62 -12.92
CA ARG A 512 29.60 -0.74 -12.89
C ARG A 512 29.60 0.14 -11.66
N PHE A 513 28.45 0.68 -11.27
CA PHE A 513 28.34 1.59 -10.13
C PHE A 513 27.94 0.90 -8.82
N GLY A 514 27.75 -0.43 -8.83
CA GLY A 514 27.33 -1.20 -7.67
C GLY A 514 25.90 -0.86 -7.23
N LEU A 515 25.04 -0.49 -8.19
CA LEU A 515 23.63 -0.21 -7.98
C LEU A 515 22.84 -1.49 -8.29
N PHE A 516 21.88 -1.84 -7.44
CA PHE A 516 20.95 -2.95 -7.68
C PHE A 516 19.73 -2.51 -8.49
N GLY A 517 19.35 -1.24 -8.37
CA GLY A 517 18.25 -0.63 -9.10
C GLY A 517 18.17 0.89 -8.89
N PRO A 518 17.21 1.56 -9.54
CA PRO A 518 16.94 2.98 -9.36
C PRO A 518 16.07 3.25 -8.11
N PRO A 519 16.11 4.47 -7.52
CA PRO A 519 16.92 5.60 -7.94
C PRO A 519 18.34 5.52 -7.38
N GLY A 520 19.30 5.79 -8.25
CA GLY A 520 20.71 5.93 -7.90
C GLY A 520 21.27 7.17 -8.58
N ILE A 521 21.95 8.06 -7.84
CA ILE A 521 22.60 9.23 -8.43
C ILE A 521 24.08 9.17 -8.16
N ILE A 522 24.86 9.27 -9.24
CA ILE A 522 26.31 9.26 -9.24
C ILE A 522 26.80 10.63 -9.71
N PHE A 523 27.79 11.18 -9.03
CA PHE A 523 28.41 12.45 -9.39
C PHE A 523 29.81 12.22 -9.94
N PHE A 524 30.20 13.00 -10.94
CA PHE A 524 31.55 13.04 -11.48
C PHE A 524 32.09 14.46 -11.42
N ASP A 525 33.38 14.59 -11.10
CA ASP A 525 34.08 15.86 -11.07
C ASP A 525 34.36 16.39 -12.49
N ALA A 526 34.91 17.61 -12.55
CA ALA A 526 35.32 18.25 -13.80
C ALA A 526 36.35 17.44 -14.61
N THR A 527 37.05 16.50 -13.99
CA THR A 527 38.05 15.63 -14.61
C THR A 527 37.47 14.26 -15.03
N GLY A 528 36.19 14.01 -14.76
CA GLY A 528 35.49 12.76 -15.08
C GLY A 528 35.69 11.65 -14.04
N ASN A 529 36.24 11.95 -12.86
CA ASN A 529 36.35 10.97 -11.78
C ASN A 529 35.09 10.95 -10.92
N GLU A 530 34.72 9.77 -10.43
CA GLU A 530 33.56 9.59 -9.56
C GLU A 530 33.76 10.27 -8.19
N ILE A 531 32.81 11.11 -7.79
CA ILE A 531 32.75 11.80 -6.49
C ILE A 531 31.93 10.96 -5.51
N LYS A 532 32.44 10.78 -4.29
CA LYS A 532 31.68 10.18 -3.18
C LYS A 532 31.10 11.33 -2.33
N PRO A 533 29.78 11.40 -2.08
CA PRO A 533 28.88 10.25 -1.89
C PRO A 533 27.91 9.95 -3.05
N LYS A 534 27.55 8.67 -3.19
CA LYS A 534 26.44 8.20 -4.05
C LYS A 534 25.10 8.46 -3.35
N VAL A 535 24.08 8.78 -4.13
CA VAL A 535 22.70 8.85 -3.63
C VAL A 535 22.00 7.56 -3.96
N ILE A 536 21.42 6.91 -2.95
CA ILE A 536 20.60 5.72 -3.12
C ILE A 536 19.26 5.99 -2.45
N GLY A 537 18.18 5.68 -3.19
CA GLY A 537 16.82 5.92 -2.75
C GLY A 537 16.43 7.40 -2.76
N TYR A 538 15.17 7.67 -2.42
CA TYR A 538 14.64 9.02 -2.35
C TYR A 538 15.43 9.90 -1.36
N LYS A 539 15.60 11.18 -1.72
CA LYS A 539 16.09 12.25 -0.84
C LYS A 539 15.19 13.45 -1.04
N ASN A 540 14.76 14.07 0.06
CA ASN A 540 14.06 15.35 -0.01
C ASN A 540 15.02 16.51 -0.30
N VAL A 541 14.48 17.70 -0.57
CA VAL A 541 15.25 18.93 -0.89
C VAL A 541 16.39 19.17 0.12
N ALA A 542 16.09 19.17 1.43
CA ALA A 542 17.10 19.46 2.45
C ALA A 542 18.25 18.44 2.47
N GLN A 543 17.92 17.15 2.32
CA GLN A 543 18.92 16.08 2.24
C GLN A 543 19.74 16.17 0.96
N PHE A 544 19.10 16.46 -0.17
CA PHE A 544 19.76 16.54 -1.47
C PHE A 544 20.69 17.76 -1.55
N THR A 545 20.27 18.93 -1.06
CA THR A 545 21.13 20.11 -0.92
C THR A 545 22.37 19.83 -0.06
N GLN A 546 22.24 19.08 1.04
CA GLN A 546 23.42 18.70 1.84
C GLN A 546 24.42 17.82 1.07
N ILE A 547 23.91 16.99 0.15
CA ILE A 547 24.75 16.15 -0.71
C ILE A 547 25.42 17.00 -1.78
N LEU A 548 24.68 17.88 -2.47
CA LEU A 548 25.24 18.80 -3.46
C LEU A 548 26.33 19.70 -2.88
N ASN A 549 26.15 20.20 -1.66
CA ASN A 549 27.19 20.98 -0.98
C ASN A 549 28.47 20.17 -0.70
N LYS A 550 28.36 18.86 -0.44
CA LYS A 550 29.54 18.00 -0.28
C LYS A 550 30.22 17.70 -1.61
N VAL A 551 29.42 17.53 -2.67
CA VAL A 551 29.92 17.30 -4.04
C VAL A 551 30.67 18.52 -4.55
N ASN A 552 30.11 19.73 -4.35
CA ASN A 552 30.74 20.99 -4.78
C ASN A 552 31.97 21.40 -3.95
N ALA A 553 32.19 20.76 -2.80
CA ALA A 553 33.34 21.00 -1.93
C ALA A 553 34.54 20.10 -2.23
N GLN A 554 34.40 19.12 -3.12
CA GLN A 554 35.46 18.24 -3.62
C GLN A 554 35.91 18.71 -5.00
#